data_AF-A0A6P6UHH7-F1
#
_entry.id   AF-A0A6P6UHH7-F1
#
_cell.length_a   1.000
_cell.length_b   1.000
_cell.length_c   1.000
_cell.angle_alpha   90.00
_cell.angle_beta   90.00
_cell.angle_gamma   90.00
#
_symmetry.space_group_name_H-M   'P 1'
#
loop_
_entity.id
_entity.type
_entity.pdbx_description
1 polymer ?
#
loop_
_entity_poly.entity_id
_entity_poly.type
_entity_poly.pdbx_seq_one_letter_code
_entity_poly.pdbx_strand_id
1 'polypeptide(L)'
;MKAAGEQLMKKRKHLFWSPCVAHCIDLMLEDIGQMKSIKDAIKQGRRITSFTYNSDKVVNLMKTYTNNRELLRPDITRFATEFIATESLLGHTTELKRMCTSNEWHKYTSSSKRREEATEVSDLILSERFWKRVQQVCAVMEPLVKVLKVINQDKKSTLPIIYEAIERAKMAIEIVVKDYQKYWDIIDDRWYRQLHQHLHAAAYFLNPALQCSGTCEFNTREVRRGLKEVIKRLEPDLEVQAKAMNEINTIVNKIGEFGRALAIKEVARSLSGS
;
A
#
# COMPACT_ATOMS: atom_id res chain seq x y z
N MET A 1 3.63 -10.82 18.93
CA MET A 1 2.76 -9.85 19.66
C MET A 1 1.27 -10.16 19.59
N LYS A 2 0.73 -10.69 18.48
CA LYS A 2 -0.71 -11.02 18.34
C LYS A 2 -1.30 -11.85 19.48
N ALA A 3 -0.70 -13.00 19.82
CA ALA A 3 -1.19 -13.85 20.90
C ALA A 3 -1.26 -13.14 22.27
N ALA A 4 -0.27 -12.29 22.56
CA ALA A 4 -0.27 -11.49 23.80
C ALA A 4 -1.38 -10.43 23.79
N GLY A 5 -1.61 -9.78 22.65
CA GLY A 5 -2.73 -8.84 22.44
C GLY A 5 -4.10 -9.49 22.66
N GLU A 6 -4.31 -10.69 22.09
CA GLU A 6 -5.53 -11.47 22.27
C GLU A 6 -5.75 -11.87 23.73
N GLN A 7 -4.69 -12.29 24.44
CA GLN A 7 -4.78 -12.58 25.88
C GLN A 7 -5.12 -11.33 26.69
N LEU A 8 -4.56 -10.18 26.35
CA LEU A 8 -4.85 -8.92 27.02
C LEU A 8 -6.32 -8.52 26.82
N MET A 9 -6.83 -8.66 25.60
CA MET A 9 -8.25 -8.40 25.27
C MET A 9 -9.22 -9.38 25.96
N LYS A 10 -8.79 -10.61 26.23
CA LYS A 10 -9.56 -11.57 27.04
C LYS A 10 -9.62 -11.16 28.52
N LYS A 11 -8.51 -10.68 29.09
CA LYS A 11 -8.43 -10.23 30.49
C LYS A 11 -9.09 -8.86 30.71
N ARG A 12 -9.01 -7.95 29.74
CA ARG A 12 -9.56 -6.60 29.78
C ARG A 12 -10.65 -6.46 28.71
N LYS A 13 -11.90 -6.76 29.10
CA LYS A 13 -13.04 -6.85 28.17
C LYS A 13 -13.34 -5.55 27.41
N HIS A 14 -13.01 -4.40 27.97
CA HIS A 14 -13.23 -3.07 27.37
C HIS A 14 -12.02 -2.49 26.63
N LEU A 15 -10.96 -3.27 26.44
CA LEU A 15 -9.76 -2.83 25.72
C LEU A 15 -9.76 -3.34 24.28
N PHE A 16 -9.29 -2.52 23.34
CA PHE A 16 -8.86 -2.97 22.02
C PHE A 16 -7.34 -3.03 21.94
N TRP A 17 -6.82 -4.12 21.37
CA TRP A 17 -5.44 -4.21 20.95
C TRP A 17 -5.45 -4.37 19.43
N SER A 18 -4.65 -3.60 18.70
CA SER A 18 -4.50 -3.76 17.26
C SER A 18 -3.02 -3.87 16.92
N PRO A 19 -2.61 -4.74 15.98
CA PRO A 19 -1.27 -4.66 15.45
C PRO A 19 -1.04 -3.34 14.71
N CYS A 20 0.24 -3.03 14.48
CA CYS A 20 0.64 -1.87 13.71
C CYS A 20 0.12 -2.00 12.26
N VAL A 21 -0.64 -1.01 11.80
CA VAL A 21 -1.18 -0.97 10.44
C VAL A 21 -0.07 -0.99 9.39
N ALA A 22 1.00 -0.23 9.59
CA ALA A 22 2.14 -0.21 8.69
C ALA A 22 2.77 -1.61 8.53
N HIS A 23 2.86 -2.36 9.62
CA HIS A 23 3.34 -3.74 9.59
C HIS A 23 2.37 -4.67 8.83
N CYS A 24 1.07 -4.53 9.03
CA CYS A 24 0.08 -5.33 8.30
C CYS A 24 0.12 -5.07 6.78
N ILE A 25 0.32 -3.81 6.36
CA ILE A 25 0.46 -3.47 4.93
C ILE A 25 1.77 -4.02 4.36
N ASP A 26 2.87 -3.96 5.10
CA ASP A 26 4.14 -4.56 4.68
C ASP A 26 3.98 -6.08 4.46
N LEU A 27 3.20 -6.77 5.30
CA LEU A 27 2.87 -8.19 5.12
C LEU A 27 1.93 -8.45 3.92
N MET A 28 1.06 -7.51 3.55
CA MET A 28 0.26 -7.60 2.31
C MET A 28 1.18 -7.50 1.09
N LEU A 29 2.12 -6.54 1.10
CA LEU A 29 3.12 -6.37 0.05
C LEU A 29 4.02 -7.59 -0.07
N GLU A 30 4.43 -8.17 1.06
CA GLU A 30 5.20 -9.42 1.11
C GLU A 30 4.48 -10.57 0.40
N ASP A 31 3.23 -10.84 0.78
CA ASP A 31 2.47 -11.96 0.22
C ASP A 31 2.23 -11.80 -1.28
N ILE A 32 1.90 -10.59 -1.72
CA ILE A 32 1.80 -10.25 -3.15
C ILE A 32 3.16 -10.46 -3.82
N GLY A 33 4.25 -10.03 -3.18
CA GLY A 33 5.63 -10.22 -3.61
C GLY A 33 6.03 -11.69 -3.78
N GLN A 34 5.44 -12.61 -3.01
CA GLN A 34 5.70 -14.05 -3.12
C GLN A 34 4.96 -14.73 -4.28
N MET A 35 3.97 -14.08 -4.90
CA MET A 35 3.28 -14.62 -6.06
C MET A 35 4.28 -14.86 -7.20
N LYS A 36 4.27 -16.06 -7.79
CA LYS A 36 5.29 -16.51 -8.77
C LYS A 36 5.66 -15.46 -9.82
N SER A 37 4.67 -14.87 -10.49
CA SER A 37 4.91 -13.87 -11.55
C SER A 37 5.54 -12.57 -11.04
N ILE A 38 5.14 -12.13 -9.84
CA ILE A 38 5.65 -10.92 -9.17
C ILE A 38 7.07 -11.18 -8.68
N LYS A 39 7.27 -12.29 -7.96
CA LYS A 39 8.56 -12.75 -7.46
C LYS A 39 9.61 -12.88 -8.56
N ASP A 40 9.24 -13.48 -9.68
CA ASP A 40 10.12 -13.65 -10.84
C ASP A 40 10.53 -12.30 -11.43
N ALA A 41 9.58 -11.35 -11.55
CA ALA A 41 9.86 -10.01 -12.06
C ALA A 41 10.80 -9.21 -11.13
N ILE A 42 10.56 -9.25 -9.81
CA ILE A 42 11.42 -8.62 -8.81
C ILE A 42 12.83 -9.25 -8.83
N LYS A 43 12.93 -10.59 -8.94
CA LYS A 43 14.22 -11.29 -9.06
C LYS A 43 14.98 -10.88 -10.32
N GLN A 44 14.28 -10.77 -11.45
CA GLN A 44 14.84 -10.29 -12.72
C GLN A 44 15.31 -8.83 -12.62
N GLY A 45 14.51 -7.94 -12.00
CA GLY A 45 14.92 -6.56 -11.73
C GLY A 45 16.17 -6.47 -10.85
N ARG A 46 16.25 -7.28 -9.79
CA ARG A 46 17.45 -7.40 -8.93
C ARG A 46 18.68 -7.88 -9.70
N ARG A 47 18.51 -8.76 -10.69
CA ARG A 47 19.61 -9.21 -11.54
C ARG A 47 20.18 -8.05 -12.35
N ILE A 48 19.31 -7.20 -12.93
CA ILE A 48 19.73 -6.01 -13.68
C ILE A 48 20.49 -5.04 -12.76
N THR A 49 19.92 -4.69 -11.60
CA THR A 49 20.57 -3.75 -10.69
C THR A 49 21.90 -4.29 -10.17
N SER A 50 21.95 -5.56 -9.77
CA SER A 50 23.20 -6.21 -9.32
C SER A 50 24.24 -6.24 -10.43
N PHE A 51 23.85 -6.58 -11.66
CA PHE A 51 24.77 -6.61 -12.80
C PHE A 51 25.43 -5.24 -13.02
N THR A 52 24.60 -4.19 -13.08
CA THR A 52 25.00 -2.81 -13.31
C THR A 52 25.98 -2.35 -12.27
N TYR A 53 25.64 -2.57 -11.00
CA TYR A 53 26.41 -2.02 -9.89
C TYR A 53 27.65 -2.83 -9.50
N ASN A 54 27.81 -4.05 -10.01
CA ASN A 54 29.03 -4.84 -9.83
C ASN A 54 30.13 -4.47 -10.85
N SER A 55 29.99 -3.36 -11.59
CA SER A 55 31.01 -2.90 -12.55
C SER A 55 30.95 -1.38 -12.71
N ASP A 56 32.01 -0.68 -12.30
CA ASP A 56 32.12 0.77 -12.47
C ASP A 56 31.96 1.21 -13.93
N LYS A 57 32.44 0.38 -14.87
CA LYS A 57 32.26 0.63 -16.31
C LYS A 57 30.78 0.65 -16.71
N VAL A 58 29.98 -0.28 -16.17
CA VAL A 58 28.55 -0.35 -16.47
C VAL A 58 27.77 0.73 -15.72
N VAL A 59 28.13 1.04 -14.47
CA VAL A 59 27.55 2.18 -13.73
C VAL A 59 27.77 3.49 -14.49
N ASN A 60 29.01 3.75 -14.90
CA ASN A 60 29.35 4.97 -15.64
C ASN A 60 28.61 5.03 -16.98
N LEU A 61 28.52 3.92 -17.69
CA LEU A 61 27.75 3.83 -18.92
C LEU A 61 26.26 4.08 -18.67
N MET A 62 25.65 3.47 -17.66
CA MET A 62 24.25 3.73 -17.29
C MET A 62 24.02 5.21 -17.01
N LYS A 63 24.92 5.85 -16.25
CA LYS A 63 24.85 7.29 -15.92
C LYS A 63 24.88 8.20 -17.15
N THR A 64 25.53 7.81 -18.25
CA THR A 64 25.49 8.60 -19.49
C THR A 64 24.12 8.60 -20.16
N TYR A 65 23.31 7.55 -19.95
CA TYR A 65 21.94 7.48 -20.49
C TYR A 65 20.89 8.01 -19.52
N THR A 66 21.13 7.93 -18.22
CA THR A 66 20.19 8.35 -17.18
C THR A 66 20.40 9.79 -16.70
N ASN A 67 21.28 10.58 -17.34
CA ASN A 67 21.66 11.92 -16.90
C ASN A 67 22.16 11.93 -15.44
N ASN A 68 23.07 11.01 -15.12
CA ASN A 68 23.62 10.78 -13.78
C ASN A 68 22.62 10.33 -12.71
N ARG A 69 21.37 10.00 -13.07
CA ARG A 69 20.42 9.41 -12.11
C ARG A 69 20.79 7.97 -11.80
N GLU A 70 20.62 7.59 -10.54
CA GLU A 70 20.92 6.26 -10.04
C GLU A 70 19.67 5.38 -9.97
N LEU A 71 19.88 4.07 -10.12
CA LEU A 71 18.84 3.07 -9.86
C LEU A 71 18.80 2.79 -8.36
N LEU A 72 17.61 2.86 -7.77
CA LEU A 72 17.47 2.55 -6.35
C LEU A 72 17.67 1.05 -6.12
N ARG A 73 18.39 0.69 -5.04
CA ARG A 73 18.59 -0.70 -4.64
C ARG A 73 17.64 -1.06 -3.49
N PRO A 74 17.17 -2.32 -3.42
CA PRO A 74 16.45 -2.79 -2.25
C PRO A 74 17.36 -2.75 -1.03
N ASP A 75 16.86 -2.26 0.09
CA ASP A 75 17.50 -2.37 1.40
C ASP A 75 16.97 -3.64 2.09
N ILE A 76 17.73 -4.19 3.05
CA ILE A 76 17.44 -5.53 3.60
C ILE A 76 16.12 -5.59 4.38
N THR A 77 15.59 -4.46 4.87
CA THR A 77 14.66 -4.47 6.01
C THR A 77 13.16 -4.23 5.73
N ARG A 78 12.68 -3.94 4.51
CA ARG A 78 11.22 -3.75 4.21
C ARG A 78 10.84 -4.07 2.76
N PHE A 79 9.68 -4.70 2.52
CA PHE A 79 9.19 -5.02 1.16
C PHE A 79 8.94 -3.77 0.31
N ALA A 80 8.62 -2.65 0.96
CA ALA A 80 8.55 -1.35 0.28
C ALA A 80 9.84 -1.00 -0.48
N THR A 81 11.01 -1.48 -0.05
CA THR A 81 12.29 -1.21 -0.74
C THR A 81 12.45 -2.02 -2.03
N GLU A 82 11.92 -3.26 -2.08
CA GLU A 82 11.88 -4.07 -3.30
C GLU A 82 10.97 -3.41 -4.35
N PHE A 83 9.83 -2.86 -3.91
CA PHE A 83 8.95 -2.05 -4.75
C PHE A 83 9.67 -0.81 -5.27
N ILE A 84 10.29 0.00 -4.40
CA ILE A 84 10.98 1.24 -4.79
C ILE A 84 12.08 0.97 -5.84
N ALA A 85 12.85 -0.11 -5.67
CA ALA A 85 13.85 -0.51 -6.66
C ALA A 85 13.23 -0.90 -8.00
N THR A 86 12.10 -1.62 -7.98
CA THR A 86 11.35 -2.02 -9.18
C THR A 86 10.73 -0.82 -9.90
N GLU A 87 10.17 0.12 -9.14
CA GLU A 87 9.63 1.40 -9.62
C GLU A 87 10.74 2.27 -10.25
N SER A 88 11.89 2.37 -9.59
CA SER A 88 13.07 3.07 -10.10
C SER A 88 13.55 2.47 -11.42
N LEU A 89 13.57 1.14 -11.54
CA LEU A 89 13.93 0.44 -12.77
C LEU A 89 12.95 0.75 -13.90
N LEU A 90 11.64 0.71 -13.62
CA LEU A 90 10.60 1.05 -14.59
C LEU A 90 10.76 2.49 -15.10
N GLY A 91 11.08 3.44 -14.21
CA GLY A 91 11.30 4.84 -14.55
C GLY A 91 12.49 5.11 -15.50
N HIS A 92 13.41 4.15 -15.67
CA HIS A 92 14.57 4.26 -16.56
C HIS A 92 14.52 3.26 -17.73
N THR A 93 13.34 2.71 -18.04
CA THR A 93 13.17 1.69 -19.09
C THR A 93 13.76 2.14 -20.43
N THR A 94 13.43 3.36 -20.87
CA THR A 94 13.84 3.88 -22.18
C THR A 94 15.35 4.05 -22.26
N GLU A 95 15.94 4.61 -21.20
CA GLU A 95 17.37 4.86 -21.06
C GLU A 95 18.15 3.55 -21.04
N LEU A 96 17.68 2.55 -20.29
CA LEU A 96 18.31 1.24 -20.22
C LEU A 96 18.23 0.49 -21.55
N LYS A 97 17.08 0.55 -22.26
CA LYS A 97 16.96 -0.02 -23.62
C LYS A 97 17.94 0.65 -24.59
N ARG A 98 18.04 1.98 -24.56
CA ARG A 98 19.01 2.73 -25.39
C ARG A 98 20.45 2.40 -25.05
N MET A 99 20.76 2.22 -23.77
CA MET A 99 22.08 1.76 -23.33
C MET A 99 22.41 0.41 -23.95
N CYS A 100 21.51 -0.58 -23.85
CA CYS A 100 21.74 -1.93 -24.35
C CYS A 100 21.84 -2.04 -25.89
N THR A 101 21.30 -1.08 -26.64
CA THR A 101 21.43 -1.03 -28.12
C THR A 101 22.56 -0.12 -28.61
N SER A 102 23.38 0.41 -27.70
CA SER A 102 24.46 1.34 -28.05
C SER A 102 25.75 0.66 -28.51
N ASN A 103 26.56 1.40 -29.27
CA ASN A 103 27.90 0.96 -29.67
C ASN A 103 28.82 0.77 -28.45
N GLU A 104 28.65 1.60 -27.43
CA GLU A 104 29.38 1.55 -26.16
C GLU A 104 29.10 0.24 -25.42
N TRP A 105 27.84 -0.18 -25.38
CA TRP A 105 27.45 -1.47 -24.80
C TRP A 105 27.98 -2.65 -25.60
N HIS A 106 27.94 -2.58 -26.94
CA HIS A 106 28.54 -3.62 -27.78
C HIS A 106 30.06 -3.74 -27.56
N LYS A 107 30.78 -2.61 -27.46
CA LYS A 107 32.21 -2.56 -27.14
C LYS A 107 32.51 -3.16 -25.76
N TYR A 108 31.72 -2.79 -24.74
CA TYR A 108 31.84 -3.37 -23.40
C TYR A 108 31.63 -4.88 -23.43
N THR A 109 30.54 -5.35 -24.02
CA THR A 109 30.16 -6.77 -24.04
C THR A 109 31.19 -7.62 -24.80
N SER A 110 31.73 -7.12 -25.92
CA SER A 110 32.70 -7.85 -26.75
C SER A 110 34.06 -8.06 -26.07
N SER A 111 34.43 -7.16 -25.15
CA SER A 111 35.74 -7.17 -24.47
C SER A 111 35.66 -7.62 -23.01
N SER A 112 34.45 -7.82 -22.47
CA SER A 112 34.23 -8.14 -21.06
C SER A 112 34.31 -9.64 -20.79
N LYS A 113 34.95 -10.01 -19.67
CA LYS A 113 34.87 -11.37 -19.12
C LYS A 113 33.45 -11.75 -18.68
N ARG A 114 32.55 -10.76 -18.53
CA ARG A 114 31.13 -10.92 -18.16
C ARG A 114 30.20 -10.92 -19.39
N ARG A 115 30.71 -11.23 -20.59
CA ARG A 115 29.94 -11.13 -21.84
C ARG A 115 28.62 -11.90 -21.81
N GLU A 116 28.62 -13.12 -21.26
CA GLU A 116 27.42 -13.98 -21.21
C GLU A 116 26.36 -13.37 -20.29
N GLU A 117 26.77 -12.94 -19.10
CA GLU A 117 25.91 -12.24 -18.15
C GLU A 117 25.38 -10.92 -18.72
N ALA A 118 26.22 -10.17 -19.45
CA ALA A 118 25.83 -8.92 -20.12
C ALA A 118 24.80 -9.16 -21.22
N THR A 119 24.96 -10.20 -22.03
CA THR A 119 23.98 -10.60 -23.04
C THR A 119 22.66 -10.98 -22.40
N GLU A 120 22.65 -11.81 -21.35
CA GLU A 120 21.42 -12.20 -20.65
C GLU A 120 20.69 -11.00 -20.03
N VAL A 121 21.43 -10.04 -19.46
CA VAL A 121 20.86 -8.80 -18.91
C VAL A 121 20.32 -7.90 -20.02
N SER A 122 21.03 -7.80 -21.15
CA SER A 122 20.58 -7.06 -22.32
C SER A 122 19.28 -7.65 -22.88
N ASP A 123 19.21 -8.97 -23.06
CA ASP A 123 18.01 -9.65 -23.55
C ASP A 123 16.81 -9.43 -22.61
N LEU A 124 17.06 -9.43 -21.30
CA LEU A 124 16.05 -9.13 -20.30
C LEU A 124 15.56 -7.67 -20.38
N ILE A 125 16.48 -6.70 -20.49
CA ILE A 125 16.17 -5.27 -20.65
C ILE A 125 15.46 -4.99 -21.99
N LEU A 126 15.73 -5.74 -23.04
CA LEU A 126 15.06 -5.58 -24.33
C LEU A 126 13.73 -6.35 -24.40
N SER A 127 13.41 -7.17 -23.40
CA SER A 127 12.19 -7.96 -23.37
C SER A 127 10.95 -7.15 -22.99
N GLU A 128 10.03 -6.97 -23.93
CA GLU A 128 8.71 -6.37 -23.62
C GLU A 128 7.91 -7.19 -22.60
N ARG A 129 8.11 -8.51 -22.57
CA ARG A 129 7.47 -9.39 -21.58
C ARG A 129 7.94 -9.08 -20.17
N PHE A 130 9.23 -8.79 -19.99
CA PHE A 130 9.77 -8.39 -18.70
C PHE A 130 9.16 -7.07 -18.23
N TRP A 131 9.15 -6.03 -19.08
CA TRP A 131 8.60 -4.74 -18.71
C TRP A 131 7.10 -4.75 -18.43
N LYS A 132 6.31 -5.54 -19.17
CA LYS A 132 4.89 -5.76 -18.85
C LYS A 132 4.68 -6.36 -17.45
N ARG A 133 5.57 -7.26 -17.03
CA ARG A 133 5.53 -7.82 -15.67
C ARG A 133 5.94 -6.78 -14.63
N VAL A 134 7.00 -6.01 -14.87
CA VAL A 134 7.43 -4.92 -13.98
C VAL A 134 6.31 -3.89 -13.80
N GLN A 135 5.65 -3.49 -14.89
CA GLN A 135 4.47 -2.61 -14.85
C GLN A 135 3.35 -3.21 -14.00
N GLN A 136 3.08 -4.51 -14.13
CA GLN A 136 2.09 -5.18 -13.29
C GLN A 136 2.49 -5.19 -11.81
N VAL A 137 3.77 -5.41 -11.48
CA VAL A 137 4.26 -5.29 -10.08
C VAL A 137 3.96 -3.90 -9.54
N CYS A 138 4.33 -2.86 -10.29
CA CYS A 138 4.10 -1.48 -9.85
C CYS A 138 2.61 -1.18 -9.69
N ALA A 139 1.78 -1.57 -10.67
CA ALA A 139 0.34 -1.33 -10.67
C ALA A 139 -0.38 -1.94 -9.46
N VAL A 140 0.08 -3.11 -8.99
CA VAL A 140 -0.52 -3.79 -7.83
C VAL A 140 0.00 -3.24 -6.50
N MET A 141 1.31 -2.97 -6.40
CA MET A 141 1.95 -2.61 -5.14
C MET A 141 1.87 -1.11 -4.82
N GLU A 142 1.87 -0.24 -5.83
CA GLU A 142 1.88 1.22 -5.64
C GLU A 142 0.70 1.72 -4.78
N PRO A 143 -0.56 1.26 -4.97
CA PRO A 143 -1.67 1.70 -4.13
C PRO A 143 -1.43 1.41 -2.64
N LEU A 144 -0.95 0.22 -2.29
CA LEU A 144 -0.63 -0.15 -0.91
C LEU A 144 0.56 0.64 -0.34
N VAL A 145 1.59 0.92 -1.16
CA VAL A 145 2.73 1.75 -0.77
C VAL A 145 2.29 3.21 -0.52
N LYS A 146 1.33 3.74 -1.29
CA LYS A 146 0.73 5.06 -1.03
C LYS A 146 0.01 5.09 0.32
N VAL A 147 -0.77 4.04 0.64
CA VAL A 147 -1.41 3.92 1.95
C VAL A 147 -0.37 3.88 3.08
N LEU A 148 0.71 3.12 2.92
CA LEU A 148 1.81 3.06 3.88
C LEU A 148 2.47 4.43 4.09
N LYS A 149 2.67 5.22 3.02
CA LYS A 149 3.21 6.59 3.10
C LYS A 149 2.28 7.52 3.88
N VAL A 150 0.97 7.44 3.66
CA VAL A 150 -0.01 8.26 4.41
C VAL A 150 0.03 7.95 5.90
N ILE A 151 0.17 6.68 6.28
CA ILE A 151 0.18 6.27 7.69
C ILE A 151 1.45 6.68 8.42
N ASN A 152 2.60 6.65 7.73
CA ASN A 152 3.89 7.02 8.32
C ASN A 152 4.09 8.53 8.46
N GLN A 153 3.20 9.36 7.90
CA GLN A 153 3.23 10.80 8.12
C GLN A 153 2.56 11.10 9.47
N ASP A 154 3.35 11.13 10.55
CA ASP A 154 2.98 11.25 11.99
C ASP A 154 2.07 12.43 12.41
N LYS A 155 1.41 13.12 11.47
CA LYS A 155 0.70 14.39 11.69
C LYS A 155 -0.79 14.24 12.03
N LYS A 156 -1.44 13.09 11.78
CA LYS A 156 -2.89 12.88 12.02
C LYS A 156 -3.19 11.44 12.48
N SER A 157 -4.32 11.26 13.18
CA SER A 157 -4.83 9.92 13.52
C SER A 157 -5.13 9.13 12.24
N THR A 158 -4.50 7.97 12.09
CA THR A 158 -4.59 7.10 10.90
C THR A 158 -5.74 6.11 11.00
N LEU A 159 -6.22 5.84 12.21
CA LEU A 159 -7.30 4.91 12.51
C LEU A 159 -8.62 5.19 11.77
N PRO A 160 -9.11 6.44 11.63
CA PRO A 160 -10.35 6.72 10.92
C PRO A 160 -10.21 6.79 9.39
N ILE A 161 -8.99 6.74 8.85
CA ILE A 161 -8.71 6.88 7.41
C ILE A 161 -8.39 5.52 6.77
N ILE A 162 -7.78 4.62 7.53
CA ILE A 162 -7.21 3.39 6.98
C ILE A 162 -8.22 2.49 6.25
N TYR A 163 -9.45 2.37 6.77
CA TYR A 163 -10.48 1.53 6.13
C TYR A 163 -10.72 2.00 4.68
N GLU A 164 -10.97 3.30 4.51
CA GLU A 164 -11.16 3.91 3.20
C GLU A 164 -9.91 3.79 2.33
N ALA A 165 -8.73 4.01 2.91
CA ALA A 165 -7.47 3.97 2.18
C ALA A 165 -7.21 2.57 1.57
N ILE A 166 -7.53 1.50 2.30
CA ILE A 166 -7.44 0.12 1.80
C ILE A 166 -8.48 -0.16 0.72
N GLU A 167 -9.73 0.26 0.90
CA GLU A 167 -10.76 0.09 -0.14
C GLU A 167 -10.41 0.86 -1.43
N ARG A 168 -9.90 2.09 -1.32
CA ARG A 168 -9.40 2.87 -2.46
C ARG A 168 -8.19 2.21 -3.11
N ALA A 169 -7.29 1.59 -2.33
CA ALA A 169 -6.18 0.83 -2.88
C ALA A 169 -6.66 -0.39 -3.68
N LYS A 170 -7.65 -1.13 -3.17
CA LYS A 170 -8.29 -2.25 -3.86
C LYS A 170 -8.94 -1.81 -5.17
N MET A 171 -9.71 -0.72 -5.17
CA MET A 171 -10.31 -0.15 -6.38
C MET A 171 -9.26 0.28 -7.41
N ALA A 172 -8.16 0.91 -6.97
CA ALA A 172 -7.07 1.30 -7.86
C ALA A 172 -6.46 0.07 -8.57
N ILE A 173 -6.32 -1.06 -7.87
CA ILE A 173 -5.85 -2.32 -8.45
C ILE A 173 -6.88 -2.88 -9.46
N GLU A 174 -8.17 -2.86 -9.13
CA GLU A 174 -9.25 -3.35 -10.00
C GLU A 174 -9.31 -2.61 -11.34
N ILE A 175 -9.10 -1.28 -11.32
CA ILE A 175 -9.11 -0.46 -12.53
C ILE A 175 -8.00 -0.88 -13.52
N VAL A 176 -6.83 -1.27 -13.01
CA VAL A 176 -5.62 -1.46 -13.83
C VAL A 176 -5.26 -2.92 -14.07
N VAL A 177 -5.79 -3.86 -13.28
CA VAL A 177 -5.47 -5.29 -13.37
C VAL A 177 -6.72 -6.12 -13.60
N LYS A 178 -6.77 -6.86 -14.71
CA LYS A 178 -7.91 -7.71 -15.06
C LYS A 178 -8.20 -8.80 -14.01
N ASP A 179 -7.16 -9.52 -13.58
CA ASP A 179 -7.28 -10.60 -12.57
C ASP A 179 -7.04 -10.02 -11.16
N TYR A 180 -7.74 -8.95 -10.80
CA TYR A 180 -7.49 -8.25 -9.53
C TYR A 180 -7.89 -9.06 -8.29
N GLN A 181 -8.85 -9.98 -8.43
CA GLN A 181 -9.46 -10.71 -7.33
C GLN A 181 -8.43 -11.46 -6.48
N LYS A 182 -7.43 -12.09 -7.09
CA LYS A 182 -6.35 -12.78 -6.36
C LYS A 182 -5.51 -11.85 -5.47
N TYR A 183 -5.39 -10.58 -5.82
CA TYR A 183 -4.69 -9.59 -4.99
C TYR A 183 -5.61 -9.08 -3.89
N TRP A 184 -6.90 -8.89 -4.20
CA TRP A 184 -7.91 -8.59 -3.19
C TRP A 184 -7.98 -9.69 -2.14
N ASP A 185 -7.96 -10.96 -2.54
CA ASP A 185 -7.97 -12.09 -1.60
C ASP A 185 -6.80 -12.02 -0.61
N ILE A 186 -5.59 -11.68 -1.07
CA ILE A 186 -4.42 -11.49 -0.19
C ILE A 186 -4.61 -10.30 0.75
N ILE A 187 -5.07 -9.17 0.22
CA ILE A 187 -5.32 -7.94 1.00
C ILE A 187 -6.37 -8.21 2.06
N ASP A 188 -7.51 -8.78 1.67
CA ASP A 188 -8.64 -9.11 2.53
C ASP A 188 -8.24 -10.14 3.58
N ASP A 189 -7.49 -11.18 3.20
CA ASP A 189 -7.01 -12.18 4.15
C ASP A 189 -6.16 -11.56 5.26
N ARG A 190 -5.19 -10.73 4.89
CA ARG A 190 -4.35 -10.00 5.84
C ARG A 190 -5.16 -8.99 6.65
N TRP A 191 -6.04 -8.25 6.00
CA TRP A 191 -6.93 -7.27 6.63
C TRP A 191 -7.78 -7.93 7.71
N TYR A 192 -8.51 -9.00 7.38
CA TYR A 192 -9.43 -9.65 8.31
C TYR A 192 -8.74 -10.50 9.38
N ARG A 193 -7.61 -11.16 9.07
CA ARG A 193 -6.90 -11.98 10.05
C ARG A 193 -6.05 -11.18 11.03
N GLN A 194 -5.58 -9.99 10.66
CA GLN A 194 -4.60 -9.24 11.47
C GLN A 194 -5.14 -7.91 11.99
N LEU A 195 -5.83 -7.11 11.16
CA LEU A 195 -6.41 -5.86 11.63
C LEU A 195 -7.81 -6.12 12.18
N HIS A 196 -8.07 -5.65 13.41
CA HIS A 196 -9.41 -5.78 13.98
C HIS A 196 -10.39 -4.92 13.18
N GLN A 197 -11.14 -5.58 12.30
CA GLN A 197 -12.12 -5.01 11.39
C GLN A 197 -13.07 -4.03 12.10
N HIS A 198 -13.55 -4.40 13.29
CA HIS A 198 -14.57 -3.61 13.98
C HIS A 198 -14.04 -2.26 14.45
N LEU A 199 -12.81 -2.19 14.98
CA LEU A 199 -12.23 -0.93 15.46
C LEU A 199 -11.99 0.04 14.31
N HIS A 200 -11.37 -0.43 13.23
CA HIS A 200 -11.08 0.40 12.05
C HIS A 200 -12.35 0.82 11.31
N ALA A 201 -13.31 -0.09 11.17
CA ALA A 201 -14.60 0.21 10.57
C ALA A 201 -15.41 1.21 11.41
N ALA A 202 -15.43 1.06 12.75
CA ALA A 202 -16.07 2.01 13.63
C ALA A 202 -15.40 3.39 13.57
N ALA A 203 -14.07 3.44 13.57
CA ALA A 203 -13.32 4.69 13.46
C ALA A 203 -13.59 5.39 12.12
N TYR A 204 -13.64 4.64 11.02
CA TYR A 204 -14.04 5.16 9.71
C TYR A 204 -15.47 5.70 9.73
N PHE A 205 -16.42 4.91 10.28
CA PHE A 205 -17.81 5.34 10.37
C PHE A 205 -17.96 6.62 11.21
N LEU A 206 -17.24 6.73 12.33
CA LEU A 206 -17.33 7.87 13.23
C LEU A 206 -16.52 9.07 12.76
N ASN A 207 -15.84 9.00 11.61
CA ASN A 207 -15.09 10.11 11.05
C ASN A 207 -16.05 11.21 10.57
N PRO A 208 -16.16 12.36 11.27
CA PRO A 208 -17.11 13.40 10.91
C PRO A 208 -16.80 14.00 9.53
N ALA A 209 -15.52 14.04 9.15
CA ALA A 209 -15.06 14.50 7.84
C ALA A 209 -15.71 13.74 6.69
N LEU A 210 -15.80 12.41 6.83
CA LEU A 210 -16.35 11.53 5.80
C LEU A 210 -17.88 11.45 5.87
N GLN A 211 -18.46 11.56 7.07
CA GLN A 211 -19.92 11.57 7.24
C GLN A 211 -20.54 12.90 6.79
N CYS A 212 -19.92 14.04 7.10
CA CYS A 212 -20.45 15.36 6.77
C CYS A 212 -20.28 15.73 5.29
N SER A 213 -19.23 15.26 4.63
CA SER A 213 -19.01 15.47 3.18
C SER A 213 -20.01 14.70 2.31
N GLY A 214 -20.71 13.71 2.87
CA GLY A 214 -21.55 12.79 2.09
C GLY A 214 -20.73 11.78 1.27
N THR A 215 -19.40 11.72 1.47
CA THR A 215 -18.48 10.83 0.74
C THR A 215 -18.19 9.53 1.50
N CYS A 216 -19.03 9.16 2.47
CA CYS A 216 -18.97 7.85 3.13
C CYS A 216 -19.48 6.76 2.18
N GLU A 217 -18.80 6.58 1.06
CA GLU A 217 -19.12 5.65 -0.03
C GLU A 217 -19.18 4.20 0.51
N PHE A 218 -18.39 3.90 1.54
CA PHE A 218 -18.28 2.57 2.14
C PHE A 218 -19.10 2.39 3.43
N ASN A 219 -20.27 3.00 3.57
CA ASN A 219 -21.19 2.72 4.69
C ASN A 219 -21.90 1.36 4.53
N THR A 220 -21.11 0.29 4.40
CA THR A 220 -21.58 -1.06 4.15
C THR A 220 -22.18 -1.68 5.42
N ARG A 221 -22.90 -2.81 5.24
CA ARG A 221 -23.39 -3.61 6.38
C ARG A 221 -22.25 -4.05 7.30
N GLU A 222 -21.07 -4.28 6.74
CA GLU A 222 -19.86 -4.63 7.48
C GLU A 222 -19.42 -3.49 8.40
N VAL A 223 -19.38 -2.25 7.88
CA VAL A 223 -18.97 -1.09 8.66
C VAL A 223 -19.93 -0.84 9.82
N ARG A 224 -21.23 -0.92 9.57
CA ARG A 224 -22.26 -0.80 10.62
C ARG A 224 -22.16 -1.90 11.67
N ARG A 225 -21.85 -3.14 11.26
CA ARG A 225 -21.58 -4.24 12.19
C ARG A 225 -20.36 -3.94 13.04
N GLY A 226 -19.28 -3.43 12.44
CA GLY A 226 -18.07 -3.03 13.15
C GLY A 226 -18.33 -2.01 14.26
N LEU A 227 -19.09 -0.97 13.95
CA LEU A 227 -19.52 0.03 14.93
C LEU A 227 -20.29 -0.59 16.11
N LYS A 228 -21.26 -1.46 15.82
CA LYS A 228 -22.05 -2.15 16.85
C LYS A 228 -21.19 -3.01 17.78
N GLU A 229 -20.25 -3.77 17.22
CA GLU A 229 -19.34 -4.60 18.02
C GLU A 229 -18.37 -3.78 18.86
N VAL A 230 -17.96 -2.59 18.38
CA VAL A 230 -17.14 -1.66 19.18
C VAL A 230 -17.93 -1.10 20.36
N ILE A 231 -19.14 -0.61 20.13
CA ILE A 231 -20.01 -0.08 21.19
C ILE A 231 -20.27 -1.15 22.25
N LYS A 232 -20.69 -2.35 21.83
CA LYS A 232 -20.93 -3.50 22.70
C LYS A 232 -19.72 -3.89 23.55
N ARG A 233 -18.51 -3.73 23.00
CA ARG A 233 -17.28 -4.07 23.71
C ARG A 233 -16.88 -3.00 24.72
N LEU A 234 -17.00 -1.72 24.36
CA LEU A 234 -16.60 -0.61 25.22
C LEU A 234 -17.60 -0.32 26.34
N GLU A 235 -18.89 -0.50 26.08
CA GLU A 235 -19.97 -0.17 27.01
C GLU A 235 -20.75 -1.42 27.42
N PRO A 236 -20.67 -1.88 28.68
CA PRO A 236 -21.45 -3.03 29.15
C PRO A 236 -22.94 -2.74 29.39
N ASP A 237 -23.33 -1.49 29.64
CA ASP A 237 -24.72 -1.11 29.96
C ASP A 237 -25.58 -1.04 28.68
N LEU A 238 -26.68 -1.80 28.65
CA LEU A 238 -27.54 -1.91 27.47
C LEU A 238 -28.31 -0.61 27.16
N GLU A 239 -28.68 0.17 28.19
CA GLU A 239 -29.35 1.46 28.00
C GLU A 239 -28.39 2.50 27.43
N VAL A 240 -27.14 2.51 27.91
CA VAL A 240 -26.10 3.39 27.36
C VAL A 240 -25.74 2.97 25.93
N GLN A 241 -25.66 1.66 25.63
CA GLN A 241 -25.49 1.18 24.25
C GLN A 241 -26.63 1.63 23.33
N ALA A 242 -27.89 1.53 23.80
CA ALA A 242 -29.06 1.95 23.02
C ALA A 242 -29.03 3.46 22.75
N LYS A 243 -28.66 4.28 23.75
CA LYS A 243 -28.47 5.72 23.59
C LYS A 243 -27.38 6.05 22.57
N ALA A 244 -26.21 5.42 22.68
CA ALA A 244 -25.12 5.59 21.71
C ALA A 244 -25.55 5.21 20.29
N MET A 245 -26.33 4.14 20.14
CA MET A 245 -26.88 3.72 18.84
C MET A 245 -27.88 4.73 18.27
N ASN A 246 -28.67 5.38 19.12
CA ASN A 246 -29.59 6.44 18.69
C ASN A 246 -28.85 7.71 18.29
N GLU A 247 -27.79 8.09 18.99
CA GLU A 247 -26.96 9.26 18.64
C GLU A 247 -26.25 9.10 17.30
N ILE A 248 -25.93 7.87 16.88
CA ILE A 248 -25.40 7.60 15.55
C ILE A 248 -26.34 8.11 14.45
N ASN A 249 -27.66 7.95 14.61
CA ASN A 249 -28.62 8.47 13.64
C ASN A 249 -28.59 10.00 13.57
N THR A 250 -28.29 10.67 14.68
CA THR A 250 -28.12 12.13 14.73
C THR A 250 -26.91 12.57 13.91
N ILE A 251 -25.79 11.84 13.99
CA ILE A 251 -24.58 12.10 13.19
C ILE A 251 -24.84 11.87 11.70
N VAL A 252 -25.41 10.71 11.35
CA VAL A 252 -25.66 10.32 9.95
C VAL A 252 -26.66 11.27 9.27
N ASN A 253 -27.73 11.63 9.96
CA ASN A 253 -28.76 12.52 9.42
C ASN A 253 -28.43 14.00 9.62
N LYS A 254 -27.25 14.34 10.17
CA LYS A 254 -26.80 15.71 10.45
C LYS A 254 -27.84 16.52 11.25
N ILE A 255 -28.46 15.89 12.25
CA ILE A 255 -29.49 16.52 13.08
C ILE A 255 -28.82 17.35 14.20
N GLY A 256 -29.41 18.49 14.55
CA GLY A 256 -28.96 19.32 15.67
C GLY A 256 -27.59 19.99 15.42
N GLU A 257 -26.70 19.95 16.41
CA GLU A 257 -25.38 20.60 16.34
C GLU A 257 -24.51 20.09 15.18
N PHE A 258 -24.67 18.82 14.78
CA PHE A 258 -23.92 18.21 13.69
C PHE A 258 -24.34 18.71 12.29
N GLY A 259 -25.52 19.33 12.17
CA GLY A 259 -26.01 19.95 10.94
C GLY A 259 -25.67 21.43 10.78
N ARG A 260 -25.03 22.05 11.80
CA ARG A 260 -24.73 23.48 11.75
C ARG A 260 -23.69 23.78 10.66
N ALA A 261 -23.93 24.86 9.92
CA ALA A 261 -23.02 25.31 8.84
C ALA A 261 -21.57 25.50 9.32
N LEU A 262 -21.38 25.93 10.57
CA LEU A 262 -20.06 26.10 11.19
C LEU A 262 -19.36 24.76 11.46
N ALA A 263 -20.11 23.76 11.94
CA ALA A 263 -19.60 22.40 12.14
C ALA A 263 -19.21 21.76 10.80
N ILE A 264 -20.07 21.89 9.78
CA ILE A 264 -19.79 21.40 8.42
C ILE A 264 -18.55 22.10 7.83
N LYS A 265 -18.41 23.42 8.03
CA LYS A 265 -17.28 24.20 7.53
C LYS A 265 -15.95 23.82 8.20
N GLU A 266 -15.92 23.62 9.51
CA GLU A 266 -14.69 23.22 10.18
C GLU A 266 -14.29 21.78 9.89
N VAL A 267 -15.28 20.90 9.73
CA VAL A 267 -15.06 19.53 9.26
C VAL A 267 -14.48 19.52 7.82
N ALA A 268 -14.95 20.42 6.94
CA ALA A 268 -14.39 20.59 5.60
C ALA A 268 -12.97 21.19 5.61
N ARG A 269 -12.62 22.07 6.56
CA ARG A 269 -11.25 22.59 6.75
C ARG A 269 -10.25 21.53 7.18
N SER A 270 -10.67 20.57 8.02
CA SER A 270 -9.81 19.42 8.36
C SER A 270 -9.49 18.52 7.16
N LEU A 271 -10.31 18.56 6.10
CA LEU A 271 -10.09 17.87 4.82
C LEU A 271 -9.21 18.65 3.86
N SER A 272 -9.34 19.98 3.76
CA SER A 272 -8.69 20.82 2.72
C SER A 272 -7.27 21.29 3.04
N GLY A 273 -6.74 21.00 4.24
CA GLY A 273 -5.30 21.04 4.51
C GLY A 273 -4.55 19.81 4.01
N SER A 274 -5.04 19.19 2.92
CA SER A 274 -4.50 18.00 2.25
C SER A 274 -3.45 18.33 1.20
#